data_AF-A0A3D5L980-F1
#
_entry.id   AF-A0A3D5L980-F1
#
_cell.length_a   1.000
_cell.length_b   1.000
_cell.length_c   1.000
_cell.angle_alpha   90.00
_cell.angle_beta   90.00
_cell.angle_gamma   90.00
#
_symmetry.space_group_name_H-M   'P 1'
#
loop_
_entity.id
_entity.type
_entity.pdbx_description
1 polymer ?
#
loop_
_entity_poly.entity_id
_entity_poly.type
_entity_poly.pdbx_seq_one_letter_code
_entity_poly.pdbx_strand_id
1 'polypeptide(L)'
;MEIKDRIADMRDKLQKMKSQRGILTKVQIFKFQPFSRRQKQVLTWWMPGSPVKDYDGIIADGAIRSGKTVCMSLSFVFWAMENFNGQNFAMCGKTIGSFRRNVLFWLKLMLKSRGYKVADHRADNLVEITRKNVTNYFYIFGGKDERSQDLIQGITLAGVFCDEVALMPESFVNQATGRCSVTGSKYWFNCNPDGPYHWFKVNWIDKAIGYLGKKKAARLQQEAVAKGTELNLKKLLYVHFTMDDNLSLSEAIKARYRSMYSGVFFKRYIEGLWAMAEGIIYDMFDPDRNVVDAEAIAAEYRKKTGREFWIGDKYVSCDYGTQNPTAFLLWSKGADNKWYCRREYYYSGRDKGQQKTDKEFAEGLTAWLSGEKIRTVILDPAAASFKAELEKDGYKVKKAKNDVLDGIRFVATLLLSGSIFIDASCENLLKEFASYIWDAKAGDRGEDKPVKEHDHALDALRYFCYTIIRGVGGMKILK
;
A
#
# COMPACT_ATOMS: atom_id res chain seq x y z
N MET A 1 -61.14 -19.91 -9.81
CA MET A 1 -60.43 -19.24 -8.70
C MET A 1 -61.17 -17.96 -8.40
N GLU A 2 -61.87 -17.90 -7.27
CA GLU A 2 -62.75 -16.78 -6.94
C GLU A 2 -61.92 -15.52 -6.70
N ILE A 3 -62.51 -14.34 -6.90
CA ILE A 3 -61.83 -13.04 -6.73
C ILE A 3 -61.18 -12.92 -5.33
N LYS A 4 -61.78 -13.56 -4.32
CA LYS A 4 -61.24 -13.63 -2.96
C LYS A 4 -59.89 -14.36 -2.89
N ASP A 5 -59.71 -15.44 -3.64
CA ASP A 5 -58.47 -16.21 -3.67
C ASP A 5 -57.32 -15.41 -4.31
N ARG A 6 -57.64 -14.62 -5.37
CA ARG A 6 -56.65 -13.73 -6.00
C ARG A 6 -56.20 -12.60 -5.08
N ILE A 7 -57.12 -12.03 -4.30
CA ILE A 7 -56.80 -10.98 -3.33
C ILE A 7 -55.95 -11.53 -2.18
N ALA A 8 -56.25 -12.76 -1.71
CA ALA A 8 -55.46 -13.43 -0.70
C ALA A 8 -54.03 -13.72 -1.18
N ASP A 9 -53.87 -14.28 -2.39
CA ASP A 9 -52.55 -14.56 -2.99
C ASP A 9 -51.74 -13.28 -3.23
N MET A 10 -52.39 -12.17 -3.63
CA MET A 10 -51.73 -10.87 -3.76
C MET A 10 -51.24 -10.31 -2.42
N ARG A 11 -52.05 -10.43 -1.36
CA ARG A 11 -51.64 -9.99 -0.01
C ARG A 11 -50.45 -10.80 0.51
N ASP A 12 -50.47 -12.10 0.26
CA ASP A 12 -49.41 -13.02 0.70
C ASP A 12 -48.09 -12.75 -0.05
N LYS A 13 -48.16 -12.47 -1.36
CA LYS A 13 -47.02 -12.00 -2.16
C LYS A 13 -46.49 -10.66 -1.68
N LEU A 14 -47.36 -9.70 -1.34
CA LEU A 14 -46.98 -8.41 -0.78
C LEU A 14 -46.32 -8.53 0.60
N GLN A 15 -46.79 -9.43 1.46
CA GLN A 15 -46.18 -9.72 2.76
C GLN A 15 -44.84 -10.43 2.62
N LYS A 16 -44.71 -11.41 1.72
CA LYS A 16 -43.42 -12.04 1.37
C LYS A 16 -42.43 -11.01 0.82
N MET A 17 -42.85 -10.12 -0.06
CA MET A 17 -41.99 -9.03 -0.55
C MET A 17 -41.58 -8.04 0.54
N LYS A 18 -42.46 -7.70 1.49
CA LYS A 18 -42.14 -6.83 2.64
C LYS A 18 -41.17 -7.50 3.62
N SER A 19 -41.36 -8.80 3.92
CA SER A 19 -40.46 -9.56 4.80
C SER A 19 -39.09 -9.80 4.16
N GLN A 20 -39.04 -10.09 2.86
CA GLN A 20 -37.79 -10.18 2.09
C GLN A 20 -37.08 -8.83 1.99
N ARG A 21 -37.82 -7.71 1.87
CA ARG A 21 -37.23 -6.36 1.95
C ARG A 21 -36.51 -6.16 3.29
N GLY A 22 -37.11 -6.53 4.42
CA GLY A 22 -36.48 -6.41 5.74
C GLY A 22 -35.18 -7.22 5.91
N ILE A 23 -35.05 -8.34 5.19
CA ILE A 23 -33.85 -9.20 5.20
C ILE A 23 -32.79 -8.69 4.18
N LEU A 24 -33.22 -8.11 3.05
CA LEU A 24 -32.36 -7.51 2.02
C LEU A 24 -31.90 -6.08 2.34
N THR A 25 -32.55 -5.36 3.26
CA THR A 25 -32.17 -4.00 3.69
C THR A 25 -31.53 -3.96 5.06
N LYS A 26 -30.65 -4.90 5.42
CA LYS A 26 -29.47 -4.52 6.20
C LYS A 26 -28.48 -3.81 5.27
N VAL A 27 -28.91 -2.68 4.68
CA VAL A 27 -27.97 -1.77 4.02
C VAL A 27 -26.99 -1.39 5.11
N GLN A 28 -25.72 -1.74 4.94
CA GLN A 28 -24.68 -1.41 5.90
C GLN A 28 -24.60 0.13 5.96
N ILE A 29 -25.26 0.74 6.95
CA ILE A 29 -25.31 2.19 7.10
C ILE A 29 -23.94 2.62 7.63
N PHE A 30 -23.22 3.41 6.83
CA PHE A 30 -21.97 4.00 7.28
C PHE A 30 -22.27 5.04 8.37
N LYS A 31 -21.70 4.84 9.57
CA LYS A 31 -21.82 5.80 10.68
C LYS A 31 -20.58 6.69 10.71
N PHE A 32 -20.78 7.99 10.53
CA PHE A 32 -19.71 8.96 10.67
C PHE A 32 -19.35 9.14 12.14
N GLN A 33 -18.05 9.15 12.42
CA GLN A 33 -17.53 9.78 13.63
C GLN A 33 -17.37 11.29 13.39
N PRO A 34 -17.30 12.11 14.45
CA PRO A 34 -17.05 13.53 14.32
C PRO A 34 -15.79 13.80 13.49
N PHE A 35 -15.90 14.75 12.56
CA PHE A 35 -14.74 15.19 11.78
C PHE A 35 -13.84 16.12 12.60
N SER A 36 -12.54 15.88 12.58
CA SER A 36 -11.54 16.77 13.17
C SER A 36 -11.47 18.11 12.43
N ARG A 37 -10.73 19.07 12.99
CA ARG A 37 -10.51 20.38 12.36
C ARG A 37 -9.86 20.23 10.98
N ARG A 38 -8.85 19.37 10.83
CA ARG A 38 -8.17 19.11 9.55
C ARG A 38 -9.11 18.46 8.53
N GLN A 39 -9.90 17.49 8.95
CA GLN A 39 -10.91 16.87 8.07
C GLN A 39 -11.95 17.88 7.60
N LYS A 40 -12.41 18.78 8.50
CA LYS A 40 -13.32 19.87 8.14
C LYS A 40 -12.68 20.85 7.15
N GLN A 41 -11.41 21.22 7.32
CA GLN A 41 -10.69 22.06 6.34
C GLN A 41 -10.75 21.44 4.93
N VAL A 42 -10.46 20.13 4.81
CA VAL A 42 -10.56 19.42 3.54
C VAL A 42 -11.99 19.38 3.00
N LEU A 43 -13.01 19.20 3.86
CA LEU A 43 -14.41 19.13 3.45
C LEU A 43 -14.97 20.47 2.94
N THR A 44 -14.44 21.60 3.41
CA THR A 44 -15.09 22.90 3.23
C THR A 44 -14.26 23.95 2.50
N TRP A 45 -13.00 23.68 2.13
CA TRP A 45 -12.10 24.70 1.56
C TRP A 45 -12.62 25.34 0.26
N TRP A 46 -13.43 24.61 -0.50
CA TRP A 46 -13.99 25.01 -1.80
C TRP A 46 -15.34 25.73 -1.69
N MET A 47 -15.95 25.79 -0.50
CA MET A 47 -17.28 26.39 -0.34
C MET A 47 -17.24 27.91 -0.54
N PRO A 48 -18.36 28.56 -0.97
CA PRO A 48 -18.39 29.99 -1.28
C PRO A 48 -17.90 30.93 -0.17
N GLY A 49 -18.09 30.55 1.10
CA GLY A 49 -17.64 31.33 2.27
C GLY A 49 -16.20 31.06 2.72
N SER A 50 -15.47 30.18 2.04
CA SER A 50 -14.09 29.85 2.39
C SER A 50 -13.10 30.90 1.85
N PRO A 51 -12.13 31.36 2.67
CA PRO A 51 -11.12 32.33 2.23
C PRO A 51 -10.09 31.74 1.25
N VAL A 52 -10.15 30.43 1.01
CA VAL A 52 -9.24 29.70 0.12
C VAL A 52 -9.99 29.02 -1.04
N LYS A 53 -11.26 29.35 -1.28
CA LYS A 53 -12.09 28.77 -2.36
C LYS A 53 -11.47 28.94 -3.76
N ASP A 54 -10.71 30.01 -3.95
CA ASP A 54 -10.10 30.37 -5.24
C ASP A 54 -8.73 29.72 -5.45
N TYR A 55 -8.33 28.77 -4.59
CA TYR A 55 -7.18 27.91 -4.83
C TYR A 55 -7.50 26.90 -5.93
N ASP A 56 -6.48 26.47 -6.68
CA ASP A 56 -6.64 25.56 -7.82
C ASP A 56 -6.76 24.10 -7.38
N GLY A 57 -6.49 23.82 -6.11
CA GLY A 57 -6.54 22.47 -5.57
C GLY A 57 -6.03 22.38 -4.14
N ILE A 58 -5.98 21.15 -3.65
CA ILE A 58 -5.55 20.81 -2.29
C ILE A 58 -4.64 19.59 -2.30
N ILE A 59 -3.59 19.66 -1.48
CA ILE A 59 -2.70 18.55 -1.12
C ILE A 59 -2.93 18.20 0.35
N ALA A 60 -3.24 16.95 0.63
CA ALA A 60 -3.33 16.39 1.97
C ALA A 60 -2.34 15.24 2.17
N ASP A 61 -1.20 15.51 2.80
CA ASP A 61 -0.18 14.50 3.10
C ASP A 61 -0.20 14.08 4.58
N GLY A 62 0.71 13.16 4.93
CA GLY A 62 1.05 12.85 6.32
C GLY A 62 0.78 11.40 6.70
N ALA A 63 0.55 11.16 7.99
CA ALA A 63 0.56 9.84 8.60
C ALA A 63 -0.48 8.88 8.00
N ILE A 64 -0.24 7.58 8.10
CA ILE A 64 -1.27 6.55 7.85
C ILE A 64 -2.40 6.70 8.85
N ARG A 65 -3.56 6.12 8.53
CA ARG A 65 -4.70 6.02 9.47
C ARG A 65 -5.20 7.37 10.02
N SER A 66 -4.84 8.49 9.39
CA SER A 66 -5.22 9.85 9.78
C SER A 66 -6.59 10.30 9.28
N GLY A 67 -7.29 9.45 8.51
CA GLY A 67 -8.63 9.76 7.99
C GLY A 67 -8.65 10.69 6.77
N LYS A 68 -7.48 11.05 6.22
CA LYS A 68 -7.32 11.93 5.05
C LYS A 68 -8.09 11.46 3.80
N THR A 69 -7.98 10.19 3.43
CA THR A 69 -8.64 9.61 2.24
C THR A 69 -10.16 9.68 2.34
N VAL A 70 -10.73 9.44 3.54
CA VAL A 70 -12.17 9.43 3.77
C VAL A 70 -12.77 10.82 3.57
N CYS A 71 -12.22 11.84 4.22
CA CYS A 71 -12.76 13.20 4.09
C CYS A 71 -12.51 13.78 2.69
N MET A 72 -11.37 13.47 2.08
CA MET A 72 -11.00 14.02 0.78
C MET A 72 -11.81 13.45 -0.37
N SER A 73 -12.02 12.13 -0.41
CA SER A 73 -12.85 11.50 -1.44
C SER A 73 -14.31 11.95 -1.37
N LEU A 74 -14.84 12.15 -0.16
CA LEU A 74 -16.17 12.74 0.03
C LEU A 74 -16.22 14.19 -0.43
N SER A 75 -15.24 14.99 -0.02
CA SER A 75 -15.20 16.41 -0.38
C SER A 75 -15.11 16.60 -1.90
N PHE A 76 -14.33 15.76 -2.59
CA PHE A 76 -14.21 15.79 -4.04
C PHE A 76 -15.56 15.57 -4.71
N VAL A 77 -16.31 14.54 -4.31
CA VAL A 77 -17.65 14.28 -4.86
C VAL A 77 -18.63 15.39 -4.49
N PHE A 78 -18.61 15.90 -3.25
CA PHE A 78 -19.49 17.00 -2.87
C PHE A 78 -19.23 18.26 -3.70
N TRP A 79 -17.97 18.64 -3.84
CA TRP A 79 -17.57 19.77 -4.68
C TRP A 79 -18.01 19.56 -6.13
N ALA A 80 -17.72 18.39 -6.72
CA ALA A 80 -18.08 18.08 -8.10
C ALA A 80 -19.60 18.17 -8.34
N MET A 81 -20.39 17.60 -7.42
CA MET A 81 -21.84 17.54 -7.53
C MET A 81 -22.55 18.86 -7.17
N GLU A 82 -21.88 19.80 -6.49
CA GLU A 82 -22.41 21.13 -6.19
C GLU A 82 -22.11 22.13 -7.32
N ASN A 83 -20.98 21.96 -8.03
CA ASN A 83 -20.49 22.96 -8.99
C ASN A 83 -20.65 22.56 -10.46
N PHE A 84 -20.94 21.30 -10.77
CA PHE A 84 -20.99 20.80 -12.13
C PHE A 84 -22.18 19.87 -12.36
N ASN A 85 -22.63 19.78 -13.61
CA ASN A 85 -23.63 18.84 -14.08
C ASN A 85 -23.24 18.32 -15.46
N GLY A 86 -23.37 17.01 -15.68
CA GLY A 86 -23.02 16.33 -16.94
C GLY A 86 -21.51 16.31 -17.24
N GLN A 87 -20.65 16.48 -16.25
CA GLN A 87 -19.20 16.58 -16.43
C GLN A 87 -18.45 15.30 -16.05
N ASN A 88 -17.23 15.19 -16.59
CA ASN A 88 -16.32 14.08 -16.34
C ASN A 88 -15.27 14.44 -15.29
N PHE A 89 -15.01 13.51 -14.38
CA PHE A 89 -14.00 13.62 -13.32
C PHE A 89 -13.12 12.37 -13.32
N ALA A 90 -11.87 12.52 -12.91
CA ALA A 90 -10.96 11.38 -12.73
C ALA A 90 -10.72 11.10 -11.24
N MET A 91 -10.71 9.82 -10.89
CA MET A 91 -10.27 9.31 -9.60
C MET A 91 -9.18 8.25 -9.81
N CYS A 92 -7.97 8.56 -9.39
CA CYS A 92 -6.77 7.81 -9.68
C CYS A 92 -6.21 7.14 -8.41
N GLY A 93 -5.70 5.92 -8.55
CA GLY A 93 -4.87 5.24 -7.53
C GLY A 93 -3.69 4.50 -8.18
N LYS A 94 -2.75 3.94 -7.39
CA LYS A 94 -1.63 3.11 -7.94
C LYS A 94 -2.14 2.00 -8.86
N THR A 95 -3.26 1.37 -8.50
CA THR A 95 -3.98 0.42 -9.36
C THR A 95 -5.49 0.59 -9.16
N ILE A 96 -6.28 0.32 -10.21
CA ILE A 96 -7.75 0.31 -10.12
C ILE A 96 -8.23 -0.63 -9.00
N GLY A 97 -7.62 -1.82 -8.90
CA GLY A 97 -7.98 -2.80 -7.88
C GLY A 97 -7.75 -2.30 -6.45
N SER A 98 -6.64 -1.59 -6.19
CA SER A 98 -6.39 -0.98 -4.88
C SER A 98 -7.37 0.15 -4.59
N PHE A 99 -7.55 1.06 -5.55
CA PHE A 99 -8.45 2.21 -5.44
C PHE A 99 -9.89 1.77 -5.12
N ARG A 100 -10.38 0.76 -5.85
CA ARG A 100 -11.74 0.23 -5.65
C ARG A 100 -11.96 -0.30 -4.23
N ARG A 101 -10.95 -0.94 -3.64
CA ARG A 101 -11.01 -1.50 -2.28
C ARG A 101 -10.87 -0.44 -1.19
N ASN A 102 -9.89 0.44 -1.33
CA ASN A 102 -9.48 1.36 -0.26
C ASN A 102 -10.31 2.64 -0.25
N VAL A 103 -10.78 3.10 -1.41
CA VAL A 103 -11.51 4.36 -1.55
C VAL A 103 -12.96 4.11 -1.98
N LEU A 104 -13.15 3.56 -3.19
CA LEU A 104 -14.48 3.57 -3.83
C LEU A 104 -15.51 2.76 -3.05
N PHE A 105 -15.12 1.62 -2.48
CA PHE A 105 -16.02 0.79 -1.67
C PHE A 105 -16.68 1.60 -0.54
N TRP A 106 -15.86 2.29 0.26
CA TRP A 106 -16.34 3.12 1.36
C TRP A 106 -17.07 4.36 0.86
N LEU A 107 -16.55 5.03 -0.18
CA LEU A 107 -17.18 6.20 -0.77
C LEU A 107 -18.62 5.92 -1.22
N LYS A 108 -18.86 4.79 -1.89
CA LYS A 108 -20.21 4.40 -2.32
C LYS A 108 -21.18 4.23 -1.15
N LEU A 109 -20.73 3.61 -0.05
CA LEU A 109 -21.55 3.46 1.15
C LEU A 109 -21.87 4.83 1.79
N MET A 110 -20.85 5.68 1.90
CA MET A 110 -20.97 7.01 2.47
C MET A 110 -21.90 7.93 1.65
N LEU A 111 -21.84 7.86 0.32
CA LEU A 111 -22.71 8.63 -0.58
C LEU A 111 -24.16 8.14 -0.52
N LYS A 112 -24.38 6.82 -0.58
CA LYS A 112 -25.73 6.23 -0.47
C LYS A 112 -26.40 6.61 0.85
N SER A 113 -25.65 6.62 1.95
CA SER A 113 -26.16 7.07 3.26
C SER A 113 -26.64 8.53 3.30
N ARG A 114 -26.23 9.35 2.32
CA ARG A 114 -26.60 10.77 2.17
C ARG A 114 -27.56 11.04 1.00
N GLY A 115 -28.22 10.01 0.49
CA GLY A 115 -29.23 10.15 -0.56
C GLY A 115 -28.67 10.35 -1.97
N TYR A 116 -27.39 10.06 -2.20
CA TYR A 116 -26.85 9.96 -3.56
C TYR A 116 -27.21 8.59 -4.16
N LYS A 117 -27.57 8.59 -5.45
CA LYS A 117 -27.61 7.38 -6.27
C LYS A 117 -26.23 7.17 -6.88
N VAL A 118 -25.76 5.93 -6.88
CA VAL A 118 -24.43 5.58 -7.40
C VAL A 118 -24.53 4.31 -8.24
N ALA A 119 -24.26 4.42 -9.54
CA ALA A 119 -24.11 3.31 -10.47
C ALA A 119 -22.63 3.07 -10.76
N ASP A 120 -22.18 1.82 -10.66
CA ASP A 120 -20.78 1.42 -10.81
C ASP A 120 -20.64 0.53 -12.05
N HIS A 121 -20.24 1.15 -13.16
CA HIS A 121 -20.01 0.52 -14.46
C HIS A 121 -18.61 -0.11 -14.45
N ARG A 122 -18.53 -1.33 -13.93
CA ARG A 122 -17.23 -1.98 -13.66
C ARG A 122 -16.41 -2.27 -14.90
N ALA A 123 -17.04 -2.65 -16.01
CA ALA A 123 -16.36 -2.93 -17.27
C ALA A 123 -15.65 -1.67 -17.81
N ASP A 124 -16.31 -0.51 -17.68
CA ASP A 124 -15.84 0.77 -18.21
C ASP A 124 -14.97 1.55 -17.21
N ASN A 125 -14.79 1.01 -16.00
CA ASN A 125 -14.15 1.72 -14.89
C ASN A 125 -14.76 3.10 -14.62
N LEU A 126 -16.09 3.20 -14.70
CA LEU A 126 -16.84 4.43 -14.54
C LEU A 126 -17.82 4.33 -13.37
N VAL A 127 -17.98 5.43 -12.63
CA VAL A 127 -18.98 5.58 -11.58
C VAL A 127 -19.85 6.78 -11.90
N GLU A 128 -21.13 6.54 -12.15
CA GLU A 128 -22.12 7.60 -12.32
C GLU A 128 -22.74 7.94 -10.96
N ILE A 129 -22.72 9.22 -10.60
CA ILE A 129 -23.24 9.70 -9.33
C ILE A 129 -24.33 10.74 -9.61
N THR A 130 -25.51 10.51 -9.03
CA THR A 130 -26.66 11.40 -9.18
C THR A 130 -27.19 11.85 -7.81
N ARG A 131 -27.51 13.13 -7.69
CA ARG A 131 -28.28 13.67 -6.56
C ARG A 131 -29.25 14.73 -7.07
N LYS A 132 -30.54 14.54 -6.75
CA LYS A 132 -31.62 15.36 -7.32
C LYS A 132 -31.53 15.37 -8.86
N ASN A 133 -31.33 16.53 -9.46
CA ASN A 133 -31.28 16.73 -10.92
C ASN A 133 -29.85 16.86 -11.47
N VAL A 134 -28.83 16.61 -10.64
CA VAL A 134 -27.43 16.68 -11.03
C VAL A 134 -26.86 15.27 -11.17
N THR A 135 -26.21 15.00 -12.30
CA THR A 135 -25.49 13.75 -12.58
C THR A 135 -24.09 14.08 -13.11
N ASN A 136 -23.05 13.43 -12.58
CA ASN A 136 -21.69 13.53 -13.12
C ASN A 136 -21.03 12.14 -13.21
N TYR A 137 -19.96 12.06 -13.99
CA TYR A 137 -19.28 10.83 -14.37
C TYR A 137 -17.86 10.78 -13.79
N PHE A 138 -17.55 9.76 -12.98
CA PHE A 138 -16.28 9.62 -12.28
C PHE A 138 -15.52 8.40 -12.80
N TYR A 139 -14.55 8.63 -13.68
CA TYR A 139 -13.69 7.61 -14.28
C TYR A 139 -12.58 7.19 -13.30
N ILE A 140 -12.33 5.89 -13.21
CA ILE A 140 -11.35 5.30 -12.30
C ILE A 140 -10.11 4.88 -13.09
N PHE A 141 -8.98 5.49 -12.78
CA PHE A 141 -7.71 5.21 -13.43
C PHE A 141 -6.69 4.56 -12.48
N GLY A 142 -5.78 3.78 -13.06
CA GLY A 142 -4.64 3.19 -12.35
C GLY A 142 -3.34 3.71 -12.91
N GLY A 143 -2.58 4.49 -12.13
CA GLY A 143 -1.24 4.97 -12.51
C GLY A 143 -0.16 4.03 -11.99
N LYS A 144 -0.04 2.84 -12.58
CA LYS A 144 0.88 1.81 -12.07
C LYS A 144 2.33 2.02 -12.54
N ASP A 145 2.47 2.43 -13.79
CA ASP A 145 3.74 2.57 -14.51
C ASP A 145 3.58 3.59 -15.64
N GLU A 146 4.68 3.96 -16.30
CA GLU A 146 4.70 4.94 -17.40
C GLU A 146 3.72 4.62 -18.54
N ARG A 147 3.42 3.33 -18.78
CA ARG A 147 2.46 2.90 -19.81
C ARG A 147 1.02 3.27 -19.47
N SER A 148 0.76 3.56 -18.20
CA SER A 148 -0.57 3.97 -17.73
C SER A 148 -0.95 5.38 -18.18
N GLN A 149 0.01 6.18 -18.68
CA GLN A 149 -0.24 7.54 -19.14
C GLN A 149 -1.25 7.57 -20.30
N ASP A 150 -1.19 6.60 -21.21
CA ASP A 150 -2.02 6.58 -22.42
C ASP A 150 -3.51 6.41 -22.09
N LEU A 151 -3.83 5.83 -20.93
CA LEU A 151 -5.19 5.57 -20.47
C LEU A 151 -5.99 6.86 -20.18
N ILE A 152 -5.31 7.96 -19.83
CA ILE A 152 -5.96 9.24 -19.51
C ILE A 152 -5.83 10.25 -20.66
N GLN A 153 -5.31 9.81 -21.82
CA GLN A 153 -5.23 10.68 -22.99
C GLN A 153 -6.62 10.90 -23.62
N GLY A 154 -6.84 12.10 -24.16
CA GLY A 154 -8.06 12.44 -24.91
C GLY A 154 -9.33 12.72 -24.10
N ILE A 155 -9.35 12.48 -22.79
CA ILE A 155 -10.49 12.85 -21.93
C ILE A 155 -10.41 14.31 -21.49
N THR A 156 -11.55 15.01 -21.50
CA THR A 156 -11.72 16.34 -20.89
C THR A 156 -12.27 16.18 -19.48
N LEU A 157 -11.61 16.77 -18.49
CA LEU A 157 -11.97 16.64 -17.07
C LEU A 157 -12.36 17.99 -16.45
N ALA A 158 -13.36 17.96 -15.58
CA ALA A 158 -13.70 19.04 -14.67
C ALA A 158 -12.99 18.93 -13.32
N GLY A 159 -12.24 17.88 -13.06
CA GLY A 159 -11.38 17.76 -11.88
C GLY A 159 -10.75 16.38 -11.76
N VAL A 160 -9.68 16.30 -10.98
CA VAL A 160 -8.94 15.05 -10.74
C VAL A 160 -8.66 14.86 -9.25
N PHE A 161 -8.84 13.64 -8.79
CA PHE A 161 -8.45 13.17 -7.48
C PHE A 161 -7.42 12.04 -7.59
N CYS A 162 -6.22 12.22 -7.03
CA CYS A 162 -5.20 11.18 -6.95
C CYS A 162 -5.00 10.74 -5.49
N ASP A 163 -5.37 9.50 -5.20
CA ASP A 163 -5.14 8.82 -3.91
C ASP A 163 -3.78 8.13 -3.93
N GLU A 164 -3.01 8.26 -2.84
CA GLU A 164 -1.62 7.78 -2.77
C GLU A 164 -0.73 8.30 -3.92
N VAL A 165 -0.84 9.60 -4.26
CA VAL A 165 -0.22 10.18 -5.46
C VAL A 165 1.30 9.99 -5.53
N ALA A 166 2.00 9.91 -4.40
CA ALA A 166 3.43 9.65 -4.35
C ALA A 166 3.82 8.27 -4.92
N LEU A 167 2.88 7.33 -5.04
CA LEU A 167 3.11 6.00 -5.63
C LEU A 167 2.81 5.95 -7.13
N MET A 168 2.43 7.07 -7.74
CA MET A 168 2.15 7.17 -9.17
C MET A 168 3.36 7.78 -9.90
N PRO A 169 3.57 7.42 -11.18
CA PRO A 169 4.51 8.13 -12.04
C PRO A 169 4.18 9.62 -12.17
N GLU A 170 5.20 10.47 -12.19
CA GLU A 170 5.04 11.91 -12.38
C GLU A 170 4.35 12.24 -13.72
N SER A 171 4.74 11.52 -14.79
CA SER A 171 4.16 11.65 -16.13
C SER A 171 2.65 11.46 -16.13
N PHE A 172 2.16 10.41 -15.45
CA PHE A 172 0.74 10.12 -15.33
C PHE A 172 -0.01 11.26 -14.63
N VAL A 173 0.53 11.79 -13.54
CA VAL A 173 -0.10 12.90 -12.79
C VAL A 173 -0.08 14.19 -13.60
N ASN A 174 1.01 14.46 -14.32
CA ASN A 174 1.11 15.60 -15.23
C ASN A 174 0.10 15.50 -16.39
N GLN A 175 -0.06 14.32 -16.99
CA GLN A 175 -1.09 14.10 -18.01
C GLN A 175 -2.51 14.26 -17.44
N ALA A 176 -2.80 13.66 -16.28
CA ALA A 176 -4.11 13.74 -15.65
C ALA A 176 -4.51 15.18 -15.29
N THR A 177 -3.58 15.96 -14.75
CA THR A 177 -3.81 17.38 -14.43
C THR A 177 -3.93 18.22 -15.69
N GLY A 178 -3.15 17.93 -16.74
CA GLY A 178 -3.27 18.56 -18.05
C GLY A 178 -4.62 18.32 -18.77
N ARG A 179 -5.40 17.31 -18.37
CA ARG A 179 -6.76 17.08 -18.86
C ARG A 179 -7.84 17.91 -18.17
N CYS A 180 -7.52 18.61 -17.09
CA CYS A 180 -8.46 19.45 -16.37
C CYS A 180 -8.66 20.80 -17.06
N SER A 181 -9.35 20.82 -18.19
CA SER A 181 -9.54 22.01 -19.02
C SER A 181 -10.88 22.71 -18.83
N VAL A 182 -11.85 22.09 -18.14
CA VAL A 182 -13.14 22.73 -17.86
C VAL A 182 -12.94 23.87 -16.86
N THR A 183 -13.55 25.03 -17.14
CA THR A 183 -13.52 26.21 -16.27
C THR A 183 -13.96 25.86 -14.86
N GLY A 184 -13.16 26.28 -13.87
CA GLY A 184 -13.43 26.00 -12.45
C GLY A 184 -12.93 24.65 -11.96
N SER A 185 -12.25 23.86 -12.81
CA SER A 185 -11.66 22.59 -12.41
C SER A 185 -10.66 22.73 -11.27
N LYS A 186 -10.55 21.66 -10.45
CA LYS A 186 -9.69 21.62 -9.27
C LYS A 186 -8.91 20.31 -9.15
N TYR A 187 -7.74 20.39 -8.52
CA TYR A 187 -6.86 19.26 -8.25
C TYR A 187 -6.94 18.78 -6.80
N TRP A 188 -6.97 17.47 -6.59
CA TRP A 188 -7.09 16.88 -5.27
C TRP A 188 -6.05 15.77 -5.10
N PHE A 189 -5.07 15.98 -4.25
CA PHE A 189 -4.00 15.01 -3.99
C PHE A 189 -3.97 14.57 -2.53
N ASN A 190 -3.94 13.26 -2.27
CA ASN A 190 -3.47 12.76 -0.98
C ASN A 190 -2.30 11.80 -1.14
N CYS A 191 -1.44 11.73 -0.12
CA CYS A 191 -0.38 10.72 -0.07
C CYS A 191 0.13 10.52 1.35
N ASN A 192 0.85 9.42 1.54
CA ASN A 192 1.83 9.34 2.61
C ASN A 192 3.17 9.90 2.10
N PRO A 193 4.00 10.48 2.98
CA PRO A 193 5.32 10.98 2.61
C PRO A 193 6.27 9.91 2.09
N ASP A 194 7.19 10.35 1.24
CA ASP A 194 8.35 9.60 0.78
C ASP A 194 9.64 10.37 1.10
N GLY A 195 10.76 10.12 0.40
CA GLY A 195 11.99 10.89 0.54
C GLY A 195 11.81 12.38 0.18
N PRO A 196 12.55 13.31 0.82
CA PRO A 196 12.43 14.76 0.55
C PRO A 196 12.72 15.17 -0.90
N TYR A 197 13.48 14.39 -1.67
CA TYR A 197 13.77 14.65 -3.08
C TYR A 197 12.76 14.04 -4.05
N HIS A 198 11.74 13.35 -3.54
CA HIS A 198 10.69 12.77 -4.37
C HIS A 198 10.00 13.83 -5.22
N TRP A 199 9.68 13.51 -6.48
CA TRP A 199 9.13 14.47 -7.45
C TRP A 199 7.88 15.21 -6.93
N PHE A 200 6.98 14.51 -6.23
CA PHE A 200 5.78 15.15 -5.69
C PHE A 200 6.10 16.16 -4.57
N LYS A 201 7.15 15.91 -3.78
CA LYS A 201 7.62 16.86 -2.76
C LYS A 201 8.18 18.12 -3.43
N VAL A 202 9.14 17.94 -4.34
CA VAL A 202 9.87 19.04 -4.98
C VAL A 202 8.99 19.83 -5.98
N ASN A 203 8.22 19.14 -6.81
CA ASN A 203 7.48 19.75 -7.91
C ASN A 203 6.06 20.19 -7.54
N TRP A 204 5.49 19.68 -6.44
CA TRP A 204 4.13 20.03 -6.02
C TRP A 204 4.06 20.67 -4.63
N ILE A 205 4.56 20.01 -3.59
CA ILE A 205 4.44 20.52 -2.21
C ILE A 205 5.32 21.76 -1.99
N ASP A 206 6.60 21.70 -2.35
CA ASP A 206 7.53 22.82 -2.15
C ASP A 206 7.22 24.02 -3.04
N LYS A 207 6.43 23.82 -4.09
CA LYS A 207 5.89 24.89 -4.95
C LYS A 207 4.49 25.35 -4.55
N ALA A 208 3.84 24.71 -3.57
CA ALA A 208 2.49 25.06 -3.14
C ALA A 208 2.50 26.30 -2.23
N ILE A 209 1.73 27.34 -2.59
CA ILE A 209 1.56 28.55 -1.78
C ILE A 209 1.01 28.21 -0.39
N GLY A 210 0.11 27.22 -0.28
CA GLY A 210 -0.43 26.77 0.99
C GLY A 210 0.61 26.14 1.92
N TYR A 211 1.68 25.55 1.37
CA TYR A 211 2.79 24.97 2.13
C TYR A 211 3.83 26.03 2.50
N LEU A 212 4.24 26.85 1.54
CA LEU A 212 5.24 27.92 1.75
C LEU A 212 4.74 29.03 2.67
N GLY A 213 3.43 29.31 2.63
CA GLY A 213 2.81 30.47 3.24
C GLY A 213 2.95 31.73 2.36
N LYS A 214 1.94 32.60 2.41
CA LYS A 214 1.81 33.78 1.53
C LYS A 214 3.05 34.69 1.56
N LYS A 215 3.64 34.92 2.75
CA LYS A 215 4.83 35.76 2.93
C LYS A 215 6.06 35.20 2.21
N LYS A 216 6.36 33.91 2.39
CA LYS A 216 7.51 33.25 1.76
C LYS A 216 7.33 33.17 0.25
N ALA A 217 6.12 32.82 -0.20
CA ALA A 217 5.77 32.79 -1.63
C ALA A 217 6.01 34.15 -2.31
N ALA A 218 5.54 35.25 -1.69
CA ALA A 218 5.76 36.60 -2.22
C ALA A 218 7.25 36.97 -2.30
N ARG A 219 8.03 36.65 -1.26
CA ARG A 219 9.49 36.89 -1.25
C ARG A 219 10.19 36.12 -2.38
N LEU A 220 9.89 34.84 -2.54
CA LEU A 220 10.50 34.01 -3.59
C LEU A 220 10.16 34.54 -4.99
N GLN A 221 8.92 35.01 -5.20
CA GLN A 221 8.53 35.61 -6.47
C GLN A 221 9.34 36.87 -6.79
N GLN A 222 9.54 37.75 -5.80
CA GLN A 222 10.35 38.96 -5.96
C GLN A 222 11.81 38.64 -6.26
N GLU A 223 12.39 37.65 -5.56
CA GLU A 223 13.76 37.18 -5.80
C GLU A 223 13.93 36.59 -7.20
N ALA A 224 12.94 35.84 -7.68
CA ALA A 224 12.95 35.26 -9.01
C ALA A 224 12.91 36.34 -10.12
N VAL A 225 12.04 37.34 -9.96
CA VAL A 225 11.97 38.52 -10.85
C VAL A 225 13.30 39.28 -10.85
N ALA A 226 13.90 39.52 -9.68
CA ALA A 226 15.18 40.22 -9.57
C ALA A 226 16.34 39.46 -10.24
N LYS A 227 16.30 38.12 -10.24
CA LYS A 227 17.31 37.26 -10.88
C LYS A 227 17.04 36.97 -12.36
N GLY A 228 15.92 37.47 -12.91
CA GLY A 228 15.50 37.12 -14.27
C GLY A 228 15.16 35.64 -14.46
N THR A 229 14.83 34.93 -13.38
CA THR A 229 14.50 33.50 -13.40
C THR A 229 12.99 33.29 -13.28
N GLU A 230 12.45 32.29 -13.99
CA GLU A 230 11.04 31.93 -13.86
C GLU A 230 10.80 31.09 -12.58
N LEU A 231 9.81 31.49 -11.78
CA LEU A 231 9.37 30.73 -10.60
C LEU A 231 7.91 30.32 -10.75
N ASN A 232 7.70 29.01 -10.87
CA ASN A 232 6.37 28.43 -11.04
C ASN A 232 5.80 27.94 -9.70
N LEU A 233 5.23 28.88 -8.93
CA LEU A 233 4.45 28.56 -7.74
C LEU A 233 3.04 28.10 -8.11
N LYS A 234 2.52 27.16 -7.33
CA LYS A 234 1.17 26.58 -7.51
C LYS A 234 0.24 27.09 -6.42
N LYS A 235 -0.93 27.59 -6.80
CA LYS A 235 -1.96 28.07 -5.86
C LYS A 235 -2.74 26.90 -5.25
N LEU A 236 -2.03 26.02 -4.56
CA LEU A 236 -2.55 24.82 -3.91
C LEU A 236 -2.59 24.97 -2.40
N LEU A 237 -3.70 24.53 -1.80
CA LEU A 237 -3.84 24.43 -0.36
C LEU A 237 -3.03 23.24 0.12
N TYR A 238 -2.45 23.33 1.30
CA TYR A 238 -1.72 22.24 1.92
C TYR A 238 -2.29 21.96 3.31
N VAL A 239 -2.61 20.70 3.59
CA VAL A 239 -3.12 20.26 4.89
C VAL A 239 -2.37 19.01 5.32
N HIS A 240 -1.55 19.15 6.35
CA HIS A 240 -0.82 18.03 6.94
C HIS A 240 -1.69 17.27 7.95
N PHE A 241 -1.66 15.94 7.89
CA PHE A 241 -2.44 15.05 8.74
C PHE A 241 -1.56 14.14 9.60
N THR A 242 -1.98 13.94 10.85
CA THR A 242 -1.43 12.94 11.79
C THR A 242 -2.52 11.97 12.22
N MET A 243 -2.17 10.90 12.95
CA MET A 243 -3.18 9.99 13.51
C MET A 243 -4.14 10.67 14.50
N ASP A 244 -3.74 11.80 15.09
CA ASP A 244 -4.58 12.55 16.03
C ASP A 244 -5.73 13.28 15.34
N ASP A 245 -5.63 13.51 14.04
CA ASP A 245 -6.71 14.04 13.22
C ASP A 245 -7.80 13.01 12.94
N ASN A 246 -7.60 11.74 13.30
CA ASN A 246 -8.60 10.70 13.21
C ASN A 246 -9.26 10.42 14.56
N LEU A 247 -10.36 11.13 14.82
CA LEU A 247 -11.14 10.99 16.06
C LEU A 247 -11.85 9.64 16.22
N SER A 248 -11.79 8.75 15.22
CA SER A 248 -12.32 7.38 15.33
C SER A 248 -11.33 6.38 15.96
N LEU A 249 -10.06 6.76 16.14
CA LEU A 249 -9.03 5.89 16.71
C LEU A 249 -8.85 6.17 18.20
N SER A 250 -9.03 5.13 19.01
CA SER A 250 -8.62 5.14 20.42
C SER A 250 -7.09 5.19 20.58
N GLU A 251 -6.59 5.74 21.68
CA GLU A 251 -5.14 5.76 21.97
C GLU A 251 -4.48 4.39 21.97
N ALA A 252 -5.15 3.34 22.48
CA ALA A 252 -4.62 1.98 22.43
C ALA A 252 -4.32 1.51 20.99
N ILE A 253 -5.18 1.88 20.04
CA ILE A 253 -4.99 1.55 18.62
C ILE A 253 -3.88 2.40 18.01
N LYS A 254 -3.79 3.69 18.36
CA LYS A 254 -2.68 4.56 17.90
C LYS A 254 -1.34 4.05 18.42
N ALA A 255 -1.25 3.68 19.70
CA ALA A 255 -0.06 3.09 20.30
C ALA A 255 0.38 1.82 19.56
N ARG A 256 -0.57 0.93 19.24
CA ARG A 256 -0.29 -0.26 18.42
C ARG A 256 0.24 0.08 17.02
N TYR A 257 -0.26 1.16 16.38
CA TYR A 257 0.30 1.59 15.10
C TYR A 257 1.71 2.15 15.25
N ARG A 258 1.96 2.95 16.29
CA ARG A 258 3.30 3.49 16.58
C ARG A 258 4.33 2.38 16.78
N SER A 259 3.96 1.28 17.44
CA SER A 259 4.89 0.16 17.70
C SER A 259 5.21 -0.72 16.48
N MET A 260 4.51 -0.56 15.35
CA MET A 260 4.76 -1.34 14.13
C MET A 260 5.83 -0.73 13.21
N TYR A 261 6.34 0.46 13.54
CA TYR A 261 7.30 1.18 12.70
C TYR A 261 8.47 1.68 13.54
N SER A 262 9.65 1.72 12.93
CA SER A 262 10.88 2.31 13.46
C SER A 262 11.57 3.13 12.37
N GLY A 263 12.65 3.82 12.73
CA GLY A 263 13.55 4.47 11.79
C GLY A 263 12.83 5.41 10.80
N VAL A 264 13.23 5.33 9.52
CA VAL A 264 12.65 6.15 8.45
C VAL A 264 11.15 5.89 8.25
N PHE A 265 10.69 4.65 8.42
CA PHE A 265 9.27 4.31 8.25
C PHE A 265 8.39 4.88 9.35
N PHE A 266 8.91 5.03 10.57
CA PHE A 266 8.21 5.74 11.64
C PHE A 266 8.05 7.22 11.30
N LYS A 267 9.15 7.89 10.90
CA LYS A 267 9.13 9.30 10.46
C LYS A 267 8.10 9.52 9.35
N ARG A 268 8.06 8.66 8.34
CA ARG A 268 7.14 8.80 7.20
C ARG A 268 5.69 8.45 7.55
N TYR A 269 5.44 7.27 8.09
CA TYR A 269 4.07 6.75 8.23
C TYR A 269 3.40 7.15 9.54
N ILE A 270 4.14 7.45 10.60
CA ILE A 270 3.58 7.85 11.90
C ILE A 270 3.67 9.35 12.10
N GLU A 271 4.84 9.95 11.90
CA GLU A 271 5.02 11.40 12.08
C GLU A 271 4.59 12.20 10.83
N GLY A 272 4.49 11.55 9.66
CA GLY A 272 4.08 12.23 8.44
C GLY A 272 5.20 13.06 7.79
N LEU A 273 6.47 12.79 8.09
CA LEU A 273 7.60 13.56 7.58
C LEU A 273 8.14 13.00 6.27
N TRP A 274 8.50 13.91 5.35
CA TRP A 274 9.27 13.57 4.15
C TRP A 274 10.74 13.37 4.55
N ALA A 275 11.13 12.14 4.87
CA ALA A 275 12.42 11.81 5.46
C ALA A 275 13.25 10.90 4.54
N MET A 276 14.55 11.16 4.43
CA MET A 276 15.45 10.36 3.61
C MET A 276 15.65 8.96 4.20
N ALA A 277 15.71 7.96 3.33
CA ALA A 277 16.09 6.60 3.68
C ALA A 277 17.61 6.48 3.50
N GLU A 278 18.34 6.31 4.60
CA GLU A 278 19.81 6.26 4.61
C GLU A 278 20.27 5.20 5.62
N GLY A 279 21.43 4.60 5.35
CA GLY A 279 22.04 3.60 6.24
C GLY A 279 21.36 2.24 6.17
N ILE A 280 21.43 1.51 7.29
CA ILE A 280 20.91 0.14 7.41
C ILE A 280 19.39 0.13 7.23
N ILE A 281 18.90 -0.79 6.38
CA ILE A 281 17.48 -0.93 6.06
C ILE A 281 16.70 -1.50 7.25
N TYR A 282 17.22 -2.58 7.83
CA TYR A 282 16.61 -3.26 8.96
C TYR A 282 17.27 -2.82 10.28
N ASP A 283 17.30 -1.51 10.53
CA ASP A 283 17.87 -0.91 11.74
C ASP A 283 17.20 -1.37 13.05
N MET A 284 16.02 -2.01 12.93
CA MET A 284 15.26 -2.59 14.02
C MET A 284 15.57 -4.05 14.31
N PHE A 285 16.37 -4.70 13.47
CA PHE A 285 16.81 -6.06 13.72
C PHE A 285 17.72 -6.08 14.94
N ASP A 286 17.31 -6.82 15.97
CA ASP A 286 18.03 -6.93 17.23
C ASP A 286 18.34 -8.42 17.48
N PRO A 287 19.60 -8.86 17.43
CA PRO A 287 19.96 -10.25 17.66
C PRO A 287 19.40 -10.82 18.97
N ASP A 288 19.35 -10.03 20.04
CA ASP A 288 18.85 -10.48 21.34
C ASP A 288 17.33 -10.76 21.33
N ARG A 289 16.61 -10.18 20.37
CA ARG A 289 15.15 -10.32 20.25
C ARG A 289 14.73 -11.20 19.08
N ASN A 290 15.49 -11.21 18.01
CA ASN A 290 15.10 -11.80 16.73
C ASN A 290 15.85 -13.08 16.40
N VAL A 291 16.99 -13.36 17.06
CA VAL A 291 17.76 -14.59 16.87
C VAL A 291 17.47 -15.58 17.99
N VAL A 292 17.29 -16.84 17.62
CA VAL A 292 16.95 -17.92 18.56
C VAL A 292 17.70 -19.19 18.21
N ASP A 293 17.75 -20.12 19.17
CA ASP A 293 17.99 -21.54 18.88
C ASP A 293 16.62 -22.22 18.68
N ALA A 294 16.23 -22.40 17.42
CA ALA A 294 14.91 -22.89 17.07
C ALA A 294 14.71 -24.35 17.49
N GLU A 295 15.76 -25.16 17.43
CA GLU A 295 15.69 -26.57 17.83
C GLU A 295 15.65 -26.73 19.35
N ALA A 296 16.39 -25.92 20.10
CA ALA A 296 16.28 -25.89 21.56
C ALA A 296 14.87 -25.49 22.02
N ILE A 297 14.25 -24.49 21.39
CA ILE A 297 12.85 -24.10 21.67
C ILE A 297 11.91 -25.28 21.40
N ALA A 298 12.06 -25.95 20.24
CA ALA A 298 11.22 -27.07 19.88
C ALA A 298 11.38 -28.25 20.85
N ALA A 299 12.62 -28.58 21.23
CA ALA A 299 12.95 -29.64 22.17
C ALA A 299 12.39 -29.34 23.57
N GLU A 300 12.53 -28.11 24.06
CA GLU A 300 12.01 -27.68 25.35
C GLU A 300 10.48 -27.74 25.38
N TYR A 301 9.82 -27.26 24.32
CA TYR A 301 8.36 -27.35 24.19
C TYR A 301 7.88 -28.81 24.19
N ARG A 302 8.56 -29.70 23.46
CA ARG A 302 8.24 -31.13 23.44
C ARG A 302 8.45 -31.77 24.81
N LYS A 303 9.52 -31.43 25.53
CA LYS A 303 9.78 -31.90 26.89
C LYS A 303 8.68 -31.46 27.86
N LYS A 304 8.21 -30.21 27.76
CA LYS A 304 7.18 -29.65 28.65
C LYS A 304 5.76 -30.15 28.35
N THR A 305 5.43 -30.33 27.07
CA THR A 305 4.04 -30.55 26.64
C THR A 305 3.78 -31.96 26.07
N GLY A 306 4.82 -32.71 25.74
CA GLY A 306 4.73 -33.98 25.01
C GLY A 306 4.31 -33.83 23.55
N ARG A 307 4.19 -32.60 23.03
CA ARG A 307 3.71 -32.29 21.67
C ARG A 307 4.82 -31.70 20.81
N GLU A 308 4.72 -31.90 19.51
CA GLU A 308 5.60 -31.25 18.54
C GLU A 308 5.37 -29.74 18.51
N PHE A 309 6.44 -28.96 18.45
CA PHE A 309 6.39 -27.50 18.38
C PHE A 309 6.05 -27.01 16.98
N TRP A 310 6.59 -27.66 15.95
CA TRP A 310 6.39 -27.31 14.56
C TRP A 310 5.01 -27.78 14.08
N ILE A 311 4.17 -26.84 13.67
CA ILE A 311 2.80 -27.11 13.24
C ILE A 311 2.58 -26.73 11.78
N GLY A 312 1.65 -27.43 11.14
CA GLY A 312 1.19 -27.12 9.78
C GLY A 312 2.25 -27.32 8.70
N ASP A 313 2.11 -26.55 7.63
CA ASP A 313 2.94 -26.66 6.44
C ASP A 313 4.30 -25.98 6.61
N LYS A 314 5.33 -26.61 6.05
CA LYS A 314 6.68 -26.05 5.91
C LYS A 314 6.88 -25.46 4.52
N TYR A 315 7.74 -24.45 4.42
CA TYR A 315 7.97 -23.72 3.19
C TYR A 315 9.45 -23.50 2.98
N VAL A 316 9.87 -23.44 1.72
CA VAL A 316 11.20 -22.93 1.37
C VAL A 316 11.02 -21.64 0.58
N SER A 317 11.76 -20.59 0.91
CA SER A 317 11.90 -19.43 0.04
C SER A 317 13.26 -19.39 -0.60
N CYS A 318 13.30 -18.95 -1.85
CA CYS A 318 14.49 -18.95 -2.68
C CYS A 318 14.72 -17.58 -3.33
N ASP A 319 15.95 -17.09 -3.23
CA ASP A 319 16.52 -16.16 -4.20
C ASP A 319 17.52 -16.94 -5.06
N TYR A 320 17.36 -16.85 -6.38
CA TYR A 320 18.06 -17.69 -7.34
C TYR A 320 19.05 -16.87 -8.17
N GLY A 321 20.31 -17.30 -8.17
CA GLY A 321 21.40 -16.70 -8.92
C GLY A 321 22.36 -17.75 -9.47
N THR A 322 22.67 -17.65 -10.77
CA THR A 322 23.68 -18.51 -11.42
C THR A 322 25.11 -18.02 -11.14
N GLN A 323 25.33 -16.72 -11.28
CA GLN A 323 26.59 -16.06 -10.96
C GLN A 323 26.60 -15.44 -9.57
N ASN A 324 25.48 -14.83 -9.18
CA ASN A 324 25.26 -14.33 -7.82
C ASN A 324 24.86 -15.48 -6.90
N PRO A 325 24.98 -15.32 -5.57
CA PRO A 325 24.54 -16.32 -4.62
C PRO A 325 23.10 -16.80 -4.83
N THR A 326 22.89 -18.10 -4.65
CA THR A 326 21.57 -18.71 -4.47
C THR A 326 21.37 -19.01 -2.99
N ALA A 327 20.24 -18.57 -2.45
CA ALA A 327 19.86 -18.76 -1.05
C ALA A 327 18.55 -19.54 -0.93
N PHE A 328 18.52 -20.60 -0.12
CA PHE A 328 17.29 -21.26 0.32
C PHE A 328 17.10 -21.09 1.83
N LEU A 329 15.91 -20.69 2.24
CA LEU A 329 15.54 -20.55 3.65
C LEU A 329 14.36 -21.45 3.98
N LEU A 330 14.53 -22.31 5.00
CA LEU A 330 13.49 -23.23 5.46
C LEU A 330 12.67 -22.58 6.57
N TRP A 331 11.36 -22.51 6.37
CA TRP A 331 10.41 -21.91 7.28
C TRP A 331 9.45 -22.92 7.88
N SER A 332 9.22 -22.81 9.18
CA SER A 332 8.21 -23.58 9.92
C SER A 332 7.41 -22.67 10.86
N LYS A 333 6.14 -23.01 11.07
CA LYS A 333 5.28 -22.29 12.03
C LYS A 333 5.38 -22.99 13.39
N GLY A 334 5.61 -22.22 14.45
CA GLY A 334 5.60 -22.72 15.82
C GLY A 334 4.18 -22.84 16.38
N ALA A 335 4.02 -23.62 17.45
CA ALA A 335 2.76 -23.78 18.18
C ALA A 335 2.26 -22.46 18.80
N ASP A 336 3.17 -21.49 18.98
CA ASP A 336 2.91 -20.11 19.39
C ASP A 336 2.42 -19.19 18.25
N ASN A 337 2.17 -19.77 17.07
CA ASN A 337 1.75 -19.11 15.84
C ASN A 337 2.76 -18.13 15.22
N LYS A 338 4.02 -18.16 15.65
CA LYS A 338 5.12 -17.41 15.02
C LYS A 338 5.82 -18.24 13.94
N TRP A 339 6.58 -17.57 13.08
CA TRP A 339 7.34 -18.22 12.01
C TRP A 339 8.84 -18.21 12.31
N TYR A 340 9.50 -19.33 12.01
CA TYR A 340 10.91 -19.53 12.30
C TYR A 340 11.64 -19.88 11.00
N CYS A 341 12.66 -19.10 10.65
CA CYS A 341 13.65 -19.47 9.64
C CYS A 341 14.66 -20.39 10.31
N ARG A 342 14.48 -21.71 10.13
CA ARG A 342 15.20 -22.73 10.91
C ARG A 342 16.58 -23.05 10.35
N ARG A 343 16.74 -22.94 9.03
CA ARG A 343 17.93 -23.39 8.32
C ARG A 343 18.14 -22.54 7.08
N GLU A 344 19.41 -22.33 6.74
CA GLU A 344 19.85 -21.67 5.51
C GLU A 344 20.69 -22.62 4.66
N TYR A 345 20.51 -22.52 3.34
CA TYR A 345 21.47 -22.96 2.33
C TYR A 345 21.92 -21.72 1.57
N TYR A 346 23.23 -21.54 1.40
CA TYR A 346 23.80 -20.41 0.70
C TYR A 346 24.95 -20.87 -0.18
N TYR A 347 24.88 -20.56 -1.48
CA TYR A 347 25.91 -20.94 -2.44
C TYR A 347 26.23 -19.80 -3.39
N SER A 348 27.48 -19.32 -3.32
CA SER A 348 28.02 -18.31 -4.23
C SER A 348 28.93 -18.97 -5.26
N GLY A 349 28.51 -19.00 -6.52
CA GLY A 349 29.34 -19.54 -7.60
C GLY A 349 30.61 -18.73 -7.82
N ARG A 350 30.55 -17.41 -7.56
CA ARG A 350 31.70 -16.51 -7.59
C ARG A 350 32.72 -16.86 -6.51
N ASP A 351 32.30 -17.01 -5.26
CA ASP A 351 33.24 -17.25 -4.14
C ASP A 351 33.83 -18.65 -4.16
N LYS A 352 33.09 -19.62 -4.73
CA LYS A 352 33.55 -21.00 -4.90
C LYS A 352 34.31 -21.23 -6.22
N GLY A 353 34.33 -20.26 -7.12
CA GLY A 353 34.93 -20.38 -8.45
C GLY A 353 34.25 -21.42 -9.36
N GLN A 354 33.06 -21.90 -8.98
CA GLN A 354 32.34 -22.96 -9.69
C GLN A 354 30.85 -22.60 -9.76
N GLN A 355 30.30 -22.52 -10.96
CA GLN A 355 28.85 -22.33 -11.14
C GLN A 355 28.11 -23.66 -10.98
N LYS A 356 26.86 -23.57 -10.53
CA LYS A 356 25.92 -24.70 -10.52
C LYS A 356 24.81 -24.47 -11.52
N THR A 357 24.37 -25.54 -12.13
CA THR A 357 23.21 -25.61 -13.03
C THR A 357 21.91 -25.68 -12.23
N ASP A 358 20.77 -25.44 -12.91
CA ASP A 358 19.43 -25.58 -12.31
C ASP A 358 19.23 -26.95 -11.66
N LYS A 359 19.70 -28.01 -12.32
CA LYS A 359 19.61 -29.37 -11.83
C LYS A 359 20.45 -29.59 -10.57
N GLU A 360 21.70 -29.11 -10.56
CA GLU A 360 22.57 -29.23 -9.36
C GLU A 360 22.02 -28.44 -8.17
N PHE A 361 21.35 -27.32 -8.41
CA PHE A 361 20.64 -26.59 -7.35
C PHE A 361 19.41 -27.34 -6.85
N ALA A 362 18.63 -27.98 -7.72
CA ALA A 362 17.45 -28.76 -7.34
C ALA A 362 17.82 -30.06 -6.59
N GLU A 363 18.86 -30.77 -7.04
CA GLU A 363 19.47 -31.90 -6.34
C GLU A 363 20.04 -31.46 -4.98
N GLY A 364 20.72 -30.30 -4.95
CA GLY A 364 21.24 -29.69 -3.73
C GLY A 364 20.13 -29.34 -2.72
N LEU A 365 19.01 -28.78 -3.19
CA LEU A 365 17.83 -28.52 -2.36
C LEU A 365 17.29 -29.82 -1.75
N THR A 366 17.17 -30.87 -2.56
CA THR A 366 16.64 -32.18 -2.11
C THR A 366 17.55 -32.82 -1.07
N ALA A 367 18.87 -32.81 -1.31
CA ALA A 367 19.85 -33.31 -0.36
C ALA A 367 19.84 -32.49 0.94
N TRP A 368 19.78 -31.15 0.84
CA TRP A 368 19.74 -30.26 1.99
C TRP A 368 18.46 -30.44 2.82
N LEU A 369 17.30 -30.65 2.19
CA LEU A 369 16.06 -30.94 2.92
C LEU A 369 16.11 -32.25 3.70
N SER A 370 16.96 -33.22 3.29
CA SER A 370 17.18 -34.49 4.03
C SER A 370 15.87 -35.21 4.40
N GLY A 371 14.94 -35.29 3.44
CA GLY A 371 13.63 -35.93 3.61
C GLY A 371 12.55 -35.05 4.27
N GLU A 372 12.86 -33.80 4.64
CA GLU A 372 11.88 -32.86 5.18
C GLU A 372 10.85 -32.46 4.13
N LYS A 373 9.58 -32.80 4.37
CA LYS A 373 8.48 -32.49 3.45
C LYS A 373 8.08 -31.03 3.54
N ILE A 374 8.05 -30.35 2.39
CA ILE A 374 7.62 -28.95 2.26
C ILE A 374 6.37 -28.86 1.39
N ARG A 375 5.55 -27.83 1.63
CA ARG A 375 4.34 -27.58 0.83
C ARG A 375 4.65 -26.95 -0.52
N THR A 376 5.54 -25.96 -0.55
CA THR A 376 5.92 -25.25 -1.77
C THR A 376 7.22 -24.48 -1.59
N VAL A 377 7.92 -24.29 -2.71
CA VAL A 377 9.05 -23.36 -2.85
C VAL A 377 8.51 -22.01 -3.33
N ILE A 378 8.83 -20.93 -2.63
CA ILE A 378 8.53 -19.56 -3.03
C ILE A 378 9.73 -19.03 -3.81
N LEU A 379 9.51 -18.66 -5.07
CA LEU A 379 10.57 -18.30 -6.00
C LEU A 379 10.24 -16.99 -6.75
N ASP A 380 11.25 -16.17 -7.05
CA ASP A 380 11.07 -14.98 -7.88
C ASP A 380 10.47 -15.35 -9.25
N PRO A 381 9.45 -14.61 -9.74
CA PRO A 381 8.86 -14.83 -11.05
C PRO A 381 9.84 -14.82 -12.24
N ALA A 382 11.00 -14.18 -12.12
CA ALA A 382 12.03 -14.08 -13.15
C ALA A 382 12.86 -15.37 -13.31
N ALA A 383 12.91 -16.25 -12.30
CA ALA A 383 13.66 -17.51 -12.32
C ALA A 383 12.86 -18.64 -13.01
N ALA A 384 12.47 -18.42 -14.28
CA ALA A 384 11.57 -19.32 -15.01
C ALA A 384 12.19 -20.69 -15.32
N SER A 385 13.49 -20.75 -15.61
CA SER A 385 14.19 -22.02 -15.90
C SER A 385 14.27 -22.90 -14.64
N PHE A 386 14.71 -22.31 -13.52
CA PHE A 386 14.80 -23.02 -12.25
C PHE A 386 13.43 -23.45 -11.72
N LYS A 387 12.38 -22.64 -11.94
CA LYS A 387 11.00 -23.05 -11.69
C LYS A 387 10.64 -24.35 -12.42
N ALA A 388 10.97 -24.45 -13.71
CA ALA A 388 10.65 -25.62 -14.51
C ALA A 388 11.40 -26.86 -14.02
N GLU A 389 12.68 -26.72 -13.64
CA GLU A 389 13.45 -27.85 -13.09
C GLU A 389 12.90 -28.30 -11.73
N LEU A 390 12.56 -27.38 -10.82
CA LEU A 390 11.94 -27.72 -9.54
C LEU A 390 10.59 -28.45 -9.72
N GLU A 391 9.75 -28.02 -10.67
CA GLU A 391 8.47 -28.67 -10.96
C GLU A 391 8.65 -30.08 -11.55
N LYS A 392 9.68 -30.26 -12.38
CA LYS A 392 10.08 -31.57 -12.92
C LYS A 392 10.59 -32.51 -11.83
N ASP A 393 11.30 -31.98 -10.84
CA ASP A 393 11.78 -32.73 -9.66
C ASP A 393 10.70 -32.93 -8.58
N GLY A 394 9.45 -32.56 -8.88
CA GLY A 394 8.29 -32.85 -8.03
C GLY A 394 7.96 -31.79 -6.98
N TYR A 395 8.68 -30.66 -6.96
CA TYR A 395 8.36 -29.54 -6.06
C TYR A 395 7.23 -28.68 -6.61
N LYS A 396 6.32 -28.27 -5.72
CA LYS A 396 5.35 -27.22 -6.04
C LYS A 396 6.01 -25.86 -5.94
N VAL A 397 5.91 -25.02 -6.97
CA VAL A 397 6.48 -23.67 -6.95
C VAL A 397 5.39 -22.60 -6.90
N LYS A 398 5.55 -21.63 -6.01
CA LYS A 398 4.68 -20.45 -5.89
C LYS A 398 5.47 -19.19 -6.23
N LYS A 399 4.96 -18.42 -7.19
CA LYS A 399 5.54 -17.12 -7.57
C LYS A 399 5.52 -16.16 -6.37
N ALA A 400 6.68 -15.58 -6.06
CA ALA A 400 6.82 -14.58 -5.02
C ALA A 400 6.06 -13.30 -5.39
N LYS A 401 5.51 -12.63 -4.38
CA LYS A 401 5.16 -11.22 -4.46
C LYS A 401 6.45 -10.43 -4.19
N ASN A 402 7.01 -9.80 -5.22
CA ASN A 402 8.36 -9.21 -5.16
C ASN A 402 8.40 -7.67 -5.15
N ASP A 403 7.30 -6.99 -4.78
CA ASP A 403 7.32 -5.53 -4.53
C ASP A 403 8.33 -5.22 -3.40
N VAL A 404 9.44 -4.58 -3.75
CA VAL A 404 10.62 -4.42 -2.88
C VAL A 404 10.29 -3.58 -1.66
N LEU A 405 9.83 -2.33 -1.86
CA LEU A 405 9.57 -1.41 -0.76
C LEU A 405 8.43 -1.89 0.15
N ASP A 406 7.32 -2.39 -0.42
CA ASP A 406 6.26 -2.96 0.41
C ASP A 406 6.72 -4.21 1.17
N GLY A 407 7.60 -5.01 0.55
CA GLY A 407 8.19 -6.20 1.14
C GLY A 407 9.10 -5.86 2.33
N ILE A 408 10.04 -4.93 2.15
CA ILE A 408 10.95 -4.43 3.20
C ILE A 408 10.14 -3.93 4.40
N ARG A 409 9.15 -3.07 4.16
CA ARG A 409 8.29 -2.55 5.23
C ARG A 409 7.54 -3.66 5.97
N PHE A 410 7.11 -4.71 5.25
CA PHE A 410 6.42 -5.84 5.87
C PHE A 410 7.35 -6.69 6.73
N VAL A 411 8.57 -6.95 6.27
CA VAL A 411 9.60 -7.62 7.07
C VAL A 411 9.90 -6.82 8.35
N ALA A 412 10.13 -5.52 8.24
CA ALA A 412 10.34 -4.64 9.39
C ALA A 412 9.20 -4.72 10.43
N THR A 413 7.95 -4.75 9.96
CA THR A 413 6.78 -4.92 10.84
C THR A 413 6.83 -6.25 11.60
N LEU A 414 7.19 -7.35 10.92
CA LEU A 414 7.25 -8.69 11.51
C LEU A 414 8.39 -8.85 12.53
N LEU A 415 9.52 -8.18 12.30
CA LEU A 415 10.64 -8.13 13.23
C LEU A 415 10.25 -7.41 14.52
N LEU A 416 9.66 -6.20 14.39
CA LEU A 416 9.21 -5.40 15.54
C LEU A 416 8.11 -6.09 16.35
N SER A 417 7.17 -6.76 15.69
CA SER A 417 6.09 -7.48 16.38
C SER A 417 6.50 -8.85 16.91
N GLY A 418 7.77 -9.27 16.74
CA GLY A 418 8.25 -10.59 17.14
C GLY A 418 7.46 -11.72 16.49
N SER A 419 7.05 -11.55 15.23
CA SER A 419 6.23 -12.52 14.48
C SER A 419 7.06 -13.46 13.61
N ILE A 420 8.33 -13.12 13.38
CA ILE A 420 9.33 -13.97 12.77
C ILE A 420 10.57 -14.05 13.67
N PHE A 421 11.24 -15.19 13.66
CA PHE A 421 12.52 -15.43 14.33
C PHE A 421 13.49 -16.14 13.37
N ILE A 422 14.77 -15.84 13.52
CA ILE A 422 15.85 -16.40 12.70
C ILE A 422 16.69 -17.31 13.59
N ASP A 423 16.93 -18.53 13.12
CA ASP A 423 17.82 -19.45 13.83
C ASP A 423 19.27 -18.95 13.77
N ALA A 424 20.02 -19.12 14.86
CA ALA A 424 21.41 -18.70 14.98
C ALA A 424 22.33 -19.33 13.91
N SER A 425 21.96 -20.47 13.33
CA SER A 425 22.71 -21.13 12.25
C SER A 425 22.58 -20.45 10.88
N CYS A 426 21.67 -19.50 10.71
CA CYS A 426 21.46 -18.79 9.43
C CYS A 426 22.49 -17.66 9.23
N GLU A 427 23.79 -17.99 9.23
CA GLU A 427 24.89 -17.01 9.30
C GLU A 427 24.90 -15.96 8.19
N ASN A 428 24.57 -16.31 6.95
CA ASN A 428 24.63 -15.34 5.84
C ASN A 428 23.45 -14.39 5.93
N LEU A 429 22.26 -14.91 6.22
CA LEU A 429 21.10 -14.07 6.51
C LEU A 429 21.36 -13.07 7.65
N LEU A 430 22.03 -13.50 8.73
CA LEU A 430 22.39 -12.61 9.84
C LEU A 430 23.43 -11.56 9.43
N LYS A 431 24.43 -11.93 8.60
CA LYS A 431 25.39 -10.96 8.04
C LYS A 431 24.71 -9.93 7.15
N GLU A 432 23.79 -10.37 6.28
CA GLU A 432 23.05 -9.49 5.39
C GLU A 432 22.16 -8.49 6.16
N PHE A 433 21.54 -8.90 7.28
CA PHE A 433 20.81 -7.95 8.15
C PHE A 433 21.69 -6.78 8.63
N ALA A 434 22.98 -7.02 8.87
CA ALA A 434 23.93 -6.01 9.35
C ALA A 434 24.57 -5.17 8.22
N SER A 435 24.41 -5.54 6.95
CA SER A 435 25.06 -4.86 5.82
C SER A 435 24.09 -4.34 4.75
N TYR A 436 22.81 -4.70 4.80
CA TYR A 436 21.82 -4.29 3.82
C TYR A 436 21.41 -2.82 4.01
N ILE A 437 21.79 -1.98 3.04
CA ILE A 437 21.67 -0.52 3.11
C ILE A 437 20.83 0.10 1.99
N TRP A 438 20.31 1.29 2.26
CA TRP A 438 19.67 2.15 1.26
C TRP A 438 20.71 2.74 0.28
N ASP A 439 20.35 2.83 -1.00
CA ASP A 439 21.16 3.51 -2.03
C ASP A 439 21.00 5.03 -1.91
N ALA A 440 21.98 5.69 -1.29
CA ALA A 440 22.01 7.13 -1.12
C ALA A 440 21.91 7.89 -2.46
N LYS A 441 22.55 7.38 -3.54
CA LYS A 441 22.50 8.02 -4.86
C LYS A 441 21.10 7.95 -5.46
N ALA A 442 20.37 6.85 -5.24
CA ALA A 442 18.97 6.76 -5.62
C ALA A 442 18.11 7.73 -4.79
N GLY A 443 18.36 7.82 -3.49
CA GLY A 443 17.70 8.76 -2.57
C GLY A 443 17.82 10.22 -3.03
N ASP A 444 19.00 10.64 -3.48
CA ASP A 444 19.25 11.98 -4.05
C ASP A 444 18.41 12.29 -5.29
N ARG A 445 18.03 11.25 -6.05
CA ARG A 445 17.12 11.35 -7.21
C ARG A 445 15.64 11.22 -6.83
N GLY A 446 15.33 11.13 -5.53
CA GLY A 446 13.98 10.96 -5.03
C GLY A 446 13.44 9.53 -5.14
N GLU A 447 14.33 8.54 -5.27
CA GLU A 447 13.98 7.12 -5.37
C GLU A 447 14.50 6.34 -4.16
N ASP A 448 13.59 5.67 -3.44
CA ASP A 448 13.98 4.74 -2.39
C ASP A 448 14.27 3.36 -2.98
N LYS A 449 15.54 2.94 -2.97
CA LYS A 449 15.97 1.61 -3.41
C LYS A 449 17.10 1.08 -2.52
N PRO A 450 17.13 -0.23 -2.25
CA PRO A 450 18.28 -0.84 -1.62
C PRO A 450 19.47 -0.90 -2.59
N VAL A 451 20.70 -0.91 -2.04
CA VAL A 451 21.87 -1.34 -2.79
C VAL A 451 21.74 -2.85 -3.05
N LYS A 452 21.95 -3.29 -4.30
CA LYS A 452 21.86 -4.70 -4.70
C LYS A 452 23.14 -5.47 -4.38
N GLU A 453 23.54 -5.43 -3.12
CA GLU A 453 24.71 -6.11 -2.59
C GLU A 453 24.32 -6.71 -1.24
N HIS A 454 24.75 -7.96 -0.99
CA HIS A 454 24.46 -8.68 0.25
C HIS A 454 22.96 -8.74 0.56
N ASP A 455 22.14 -9.08 -0.45
CA ASP A 455 20.68 -9.04 -0.36
C ASP A 455 19.98 -10.37 -0.69
N HIS A 456 20.73 -11.44 -0.96
CA HIS A 456 20.19 -12.69 -1.50
C HIS A 456 19.35 -13.46 -0.47
N ALA A 457 19.86 -13.65 0.75
CA ALA A 457 19.10 -14.28 1.82
C ALA A 457 17.96 -13.37 2.29
N LEU A 458 18.17 -12.05 2.35
CA LEU A 458 17.12 -11.09 2.70
C LEU A 458 16.01 -11.01 1.66
N ASP A 459 16.32 -11.18 0.38
CA ASP A 459 15.32 -11.25 -0.69
C ASP A 459 14.50 -12.54 -0.59
N ALA A 460 15.14 -13.68 -0.34
CA ALA A 460 14.44 -14.93 -0.04
C ALA A 460 13.49 -14.76 1.18
N LEU A 461 13.98 -14.15 2.27
CA LEU A 461 13.18 -13.86 3.46
C LEU A 461 11.99 -12.94 3.13
N ARG A 462 12.21 -11.89 2.35
CA ARG A 462 11.19 -10.94 1.90
C ARG A 462 10.11 -11.64 1.07
N TYR A 463 10.51 -12.52 0.15
CA TYR A 463 9.58 -13.32 -0.65
C TYR A 463 8.69 -14.21 0.22
N PHE A 464 9.26 -14.91 1.20
CA PHE A 464 8.47 -15.71 2.15
C PHE A 464 7.45 -14.85 2.88
N CYS A 465 7.92 -13.81 3.55
CA CYS A 465 7.09 -12.94 4.39
C CYS A 465 5.93 -12.36 3.58
N TYR A 466 6.24 -11.71 2.45
CA TYR A 466 5.23 -10.97 1.69
C TYR A 466 4.27 -11.88 0.89
N THR A 467 4.66 -13.13 0.63
CA THR A 467 3.85 -14.09 -0.13
C THR A 467 3.00 -15.01 0.76
N ILE A 468 3.58 -15.50 1.86
CA ILE A 468 2.95 -16.48 2.75
C ILE A 468 2.29 -15.80 3.94
N ILE A 469 3.05 -15.09 4.78
CA ILE A 469 2.54 -14.53 6.04
C ILE A 469 1.43 -13.51 5.75
N ARG A 470 1.65 -12.58 4.80
CA ARG A 470 0.63 -11.62 4.36
C ARG A 470 -0.64 -12.27 3.81
N GLY A 471 -0.53 -13.49 3.29
CA GLY A 471 -1.64 -14.23 2.67
C GLY A 471 -2.47 -15.07 3.65
N VAL A 472 -1.91 -15.47 4.79
CA VAL A 472 -2.48 -16.52 5.67
C VAL A 472 -3.18 -15.97 6.92
N GLY A 473 -2.92 -14.72 7.32
CA GLY A 473 -3.57 -14.11 8.48
C GLY A 473 -3.96 -12.66 8.20
N GLY A 474 -5.12 -12.24 8.69
CA GLY A 474 -5.69 -10.89 8.53
C GLY A 474 -4.83 -9.70 9.01
N MET A 475 -3.53 -9.88 9.33
CA MET A 475 -2.55 -8.79 9.35
C MET A 475 -2.29 -8.31 7.91
N LYS A 476 -3.28 -7.61 7.38
CA LYS A 476 -3.04 -6.66 6.31
C LYS A 476 -2.25 -5.53 6.94
N ILE A 477 -1.06 -5.20 6.39
CA ILE A 477 -0.60 -3.82 6.49
C ILE A 477 -1.75 -3.00 5.95
N LEU A 478 -2.41 -2.36 6.90
CA LEU A 478 -3.47 -1.42 6.68
C LEU A 478 -2.74 -0.16 6.20
N LYS A 479 -2.34 -0.17 4.91
CA LYS A 479 -1.82 1.01 4.19
C LYS A 479 -2.72 2.22 4.52
#